data_AF-K1Q739-F1
#
_entry.id   AF-K1Q739-F1
#
_cell.length_a   1.000
_cell.length_b   1.000
_cell.length_c   1.000
_cell.angle_alpha   90.00
_cell.angle_beta   90.00
_cell.angle_gamma   90.00
#
_symmetry.space_group_name_H-M   'P 1'
#
loop_
_entity.id
_entity.type
_entity.pdbx_description
1 polymer ?
#
loop_
_entity_poly.entity_id
_entity_poly.type
_entity_poly.pdbx_seq_one_letter_code
_entity_poly.pdbx_strand_id
1 'polypeptide(L)'
;MTEEGAITKLLQITEESYKYCKDFSSKRYTDIVAELTLSKRAEPNAMLISSLQEMGALVYESFYRELVSGHEWKKSVEPFIKECVRISWLMVDRDHPIYIKLSGKRGCEFDVDLYRYYLRRGQKMDYIVWPALFLHENGPLLSRGVAQPMAGK
;
A
#
# COMPACT_ATOMS: atom_id res chain seq x y z
N MET A 1 -1.46 -2.53 -25.22
CA MET A 1 -0.85 -2.38 -23.89
C MET A 1 -0.05 -3.64 -23.64
N THR A 2 1.25 -3.53 -23.33
CA THR A 2 2.08 -4.68 -22.98
C THR A 2 1.70 -5.18 -21.58
N GLU A 3 2.00 -6.44 -21.27
CA GLU A 3 1.79 -7.02 -19.93
C GLU A 3 2.51 -6.20 -18.85
N GLU A 4 3.80 -5.90 -19.07
CA GLU A 4 4.60 -5.01 -18.22
C GLU A 4 3.91 -3.67 -17.98
N GLY A 5 3.43 -3.01 -19.05
CA GLY A 5 2.76 -1.72 -18.92
C GLY A 5 1.45 -1.79 -18.12
N ALA A 6 0.75 -2.93 -18.17
CA ALA A 6 -0.43 -3.16 -17.34
C ALA A 6 -0.04 -3.36 -15.87
N ILE A 7 0.93 -4.24 -15.61
CA ILE A 7 1.44 -4.54 -14.26
C ILE A 7 1.96 -3.28 -13.59
N THR A 8 2.78 -2.48 -14.27
CA THR A 8 3.33 -1.23 -13.74
C THR A 8 2.24 -0.25 -13.33
N LYS A 9 1.14 -0.14 -14.11
CA LYS A 9 0.00 0.70 -13.75
C LYS A 9 -0.73 0.19 -12.51
N LEU A 10 -0.97 -1.12 -12.42
CA LEU A 10 -1.63 -1.73 -11.25
C LEU A 10 -0.76 -1.59 -9.98
N LEU A 11 0.55 -1.73 -10.13
CA LEU A 11 1.49 -1.51 -9.04
C LEU A 11 1.48 -0.04 -8.58
N GLN A 12 1.50 0.91 -9.51
CA GLN A 12 1.41 2.33 -9.19
C GLN A 12 0.14 2.65 -8.38
N ILE A 13 -1.02 2.13 -8.81
CA ILE A 13 -2.29 2.28 -8.06
C ILE A 13 -2.14 1.74 -6.63
N THR A 14 -1.49 0.58 -6.47
CA THR A 14 -1.26 -0.03 -5.15
C THR A 14 -0.35 0.84 -4.27
N GLU A 15 0.76 1.35 -4.83
CA GLU A 15 1.71 2.21 -4.12
C GLU A 15 1.08 3.55 -3.70
N GLU A 16 0.30 4.18 -4.57
CA GLU A 16 -0.44 5.42 -4.27
C GLU A 16 -1.50 5.19 -3.19
N SER A 17 -2.25 4.09 -3.28
CA SER A 17 -3.24 3.70 -2.26
C SER A 17 -2.59 3.55 -0.89
N TYR A 18 -1.48 2.81 -0.83
CA TYR A 18 -0.78 2.56 0.41
C TYR A 18 -0.19 3.82 1.04
N LYS A 19 0.49 4.65 0.24
CA LYS A 19 1.12 5.88 0.73
C LYS A 19 0.10 6.83 1.36
N TYR A 20 -1.03 7.04 0.68
CA TYR A 20 -2.07 7.92 1.19
C TYR A 20 -2.69 7.39 2.49
N CYS A 21 -3.00 6.08 2.55
CA CYS A 21 -3.49 5.46 3.78
C CYS A 21 -2.49 5.63 4.94
N LYS A 22 -1.19 5.45 4.69
CA LYS A 22 -0.12 5.64 5.69
C LYS A 22 -0.07 7.08 6.20
N ASP A 23 -0.11 8.06 5.29
CA ASP A 23 -0.07 9.49 5.62
C ASP A 23 -1.32 9.90 6.42
N PHE A 24 -2.50 9.42 6.02
CA PHE A 24 -3.76 9.68 6.71
C PHE A 24 -3.80 9.06 8.11
N SER A 25 -3.42 7.79 8.27
CA SER A 25 -3.35 7.11 9.57
C SER A 25 -2.42 7.85 10.53
N SER A 26 -1.24 8.24 10.05
CA SER A 26 -0.25 8.99 10.84
C SER A 26 -0.81 10.33 11.33
N LYS A 27 -1.46 11.10 10.44
CA LYS A 27 -2.06 12.40 10.77
C LYS A 27 -3.22 12.27 11.76
N ARG A 28 -4.08 11.26 11.59
CA ARG A 28 -5.21 11.03 12.48
C ARG A 28 -4.77 10.60 13.88
N TYR A 29 -3.74 9.75 13.99
CA TYR A 29 -3.18 9.37 15.29
C TYR A 29 -2.66 10.60 16.03
N THR A 30 -1.94 11.50 15.34
CA THR A 30 -1.47 12.75 15.97
C THR A 30 -2.61 13.65 16.40
N ASP A 31 -3.69 13.78 15.62
CA ASP A 31 -4.84 14.61 15.96
C ASP A 31 -5.62 14.04 17.15
N ILE A 32 -5.84 12.72 17.19
CA ILE A 32 -6.50 12.04 18.32
C ILE A 32 -5.66 12.13 19.59
N VAL A 33 -4.35 11.90 19.51
CA VAL A 33 -3.46 12.03 20.66
C VAL A 33 -3.41 13.47 21.15
N ALA A 34 -3.39 14.46 20.26
CA ALA A 34 -3.46 15.87 20.64
C ALA A 34 -4.77 16.20 21.36
N GLU A 35 -5.92 15.77 20.83
CA GLU A 35 -7.24 15.93 21.45
C GLU A 35 -7.36 15.20 22.80
N LEU A 36 -6.87 13.98 22.92
CA LEU A 36 -6.86 13.21 24.17
C LEU A 36 -5.92 13.82 25.23
N THR A 37 -4.76 14.30 24.80
CA THR A 37 -3.78 14.99 25.66
C THR A 37 -4.33 16.31 26.16
N LEU A 38 -5.01 17.08 25.30
CA LEU A 38 -5.68 18.34 25.67
C LEU A 38 -6.90 18.11 26.56
N SER A 39 -7.66 17.04 26.32
CA SER A 39 -8.92 16.77 27.04
C SER A 39 -8.75 16.06 28.39
N LYS A 40 -7.54 15.63 28.78
CA LYS A 40 -7.25 14.90 30.03
C LYS A 40 -8.19 13.71 30.31
N ARG A 41 -8.85 13.17 29.28
CA ARG A 41 -9.90 12.15 29.47
C ARG A 41 -9.34 10.74 29.30
N ALA A 42 -9.69 9.94 30.30
CA ALA A 42 -9.45 8.52 30.43
C ALA A 42 -10.01 7.70 29.24
N GLU A 43 -9.63 6.42 29.26
CA GLU A 43 -9.69 5.36 28.27
C GLU A 43 -10.70 5.46 27.11
N PRO A 44 -10.32 4.97 25.90
CA PRO A 44 -11.15 5.06 24.71
C PRO A 44 -12.49 4.31 24.89
N ASN A 45 -13.59 5.07 24.96
CA ASN A 45 -14.94 4.52 25.05
C ASN A 45 -15.44 4.02 23.69
N ALA A 46 -16.42 3.10 23.69
CA ALA A 46 -16.98 2.48 22.48
C ALA A 46 -17.45 3.47 21.38
N MET A 47 -17.87 4.68 21.76
CA MET A 47 -18.25 5.75 20.82
C MET A 47 -17.06 6.28 20.00
N LEU A 48 -15.86 6.32 20.60
CA LEU A 48 -14.64 6.70 19.88
C LEU A 48 -14.26 5.63 18.86
N ILE A 49 -14.41 4.36 19.23
CA ILE A 49 -14.17 3.21 18.35
C ILE A 49 -15.15 3.19 17.17
N SER A 50 -16.45 3.47 17.39
CA SER A 50 -17.42 3.55 16.30
C SER A 50 -17.14 4.73 15.36
N SER A 51 -16.75 5.90 15.88
CA SER A 51 -16.34 7.03 15.03
C SER A 51 -15.02 6.79 14.29
N LEU A 52 -14.13 5.94 14.83
CA LEU A 52 -12.94 5.44 14.11
C LEU A 52 -13.34 4.55 12.93
N GLN A 53 -14.28 3.62 13.15
CA GLN A 53 -14.82 2.73 12.12
C GLN A 53 -15.61 3.46 11.02
N GLU A 54 -16.47 4.42 11.38
CA GLU A 54 -17.23 5.24 10.41
C GLU A 54 -16.32 6.07 9.50
N MET A 55 -15.22 6.55 10.05
CA MET A 55 -14.22 7.26 9.27
C MET A 55 -13.44 6.33 8.32
N GLY A 56 -13.33 5.03 8.58
CA GLY A 56 -12.79 4.07 7.61
C GLY A 56 -13.60 4.04 6.31
N ALA A 57 -14.92 4.16 6.40
CA ALA A 57 -15.81 4.25 5.23
C ALA A 57 -15.70 5.61 4.50
N LEU A 58 -15.55 6.71 5.25
CA LEU A 58 -15.35 8.04 4.66
C LEU A 58 -14.00 8.18 3.96
N VAL A 59 -12.93 7.58 4.52
CA VAL A 59 -11.59 7.50 3.93
C VAL A 59 -11.62 6.70 2.63
N TYR A 60 -12.34 5.58 2.62
CA TYR A 60 -12.54 4.76 1.41
C TYR A 60 -13.20 5.57 0.28
N GLU A 61 -14.27 6.31 0.59
CA GLU A 61 -15.01 7.11 -0.40
C GLU A 61 -14.29 8.40 -0.84
N SER A 62 -13.51 9.04 0.05
CA SER A 62 -12.70 10.21 -0.33
C SER A 62 -11.55 9.80 -1.23
N PHE A 63 -10.86 8.70 -0.90
CA PHE A 63 -9.77 8.15 -1.69
C PHE A 63 -10.24 7.75 -3.09
N TYR A 64 -11.34 6.99 -3.19
CA TYR A 64 -11.86 6.54 -4.47
C TYR A 64 -12.13 7.72 -5.41
N ARG A 65 -12.69 8.81 -4.88
CA ARG A 65 -12.92 10.04 -5.64
C ARG A 65 -11.63 10.73 -6.05
N GLU A 66 -10.67 10.88 -5.15
CA GLU A 66 -9.41 11.59 -5.43
C GLU A 66 -8.56 10.84 -6.48
N LEU A 67 -8.35 9.53 -6.31
CA LEU A 67 -7.57 8.70 -7.22
C LEU A 67 -8.20 8.62 -8.62
N VAL A 68 -9.53 8.53 -8.71
CA VAL A 68 -10.24 8.50 -9.99
C VAL A 68 -10.30 9.88 -10.65
N SER A 69 -10.34 10.97 -9.88
CA SER A 69 -10.37 12.33 -10.43
C SER A 69 -9.04 12.75 -11.07
N GLY A 70 -7.91 12.24 -10.59
CA GLY A 70 -6.58 12.58 -11.08
C GLY A 70 -6.14 11.82 -12.34
N HIS A 71 -6.90 10.83 -12.80
CA HIS A 71 -6.45 9.90 -13.83
C HIS A 71 -7.62 9.36 -14.68
N GLU A 72 -7.41 9.28 -15.99
CA GLU A 72 -8.34 8.57 -16.89
C GLU A 72 -8.16 7.04 -16.78
N TRP A 73 -8.65 6.47 -15.68
CA TRP A 73 -8.71 5.02 -15.52
C TRP A 73 -9.85 4.42 -16.35
N LYS A 74 -9.61 3.24 -16.92
CA LYS A 74 -10.71 2.45 -17.50
C LYS A 74 -11.63 1.98 -16.37
N LYS A 75 -12.95 2.07 -16.57
CA LYS A 75 -13.96 1.53 -15.64
C LYS A 75 -13.72 0.07 -15.24
N SER A 76 -13.09 -0.72 -16.12
CA SER A 76 -12.74 -2.12 -15.85
C SER A 76 -11.73 -2.30 -14.71
N VAL A 77 -10.97 -1.26 -14.34
CA VAL A 77 -9.95 -1.30 -13.28
C VAL A 77 -10.51 -0.77 -11.94
N GLU A 78 -11.71 -0.21 -11.95
CA GLU A 78 -12.36 0.35 -10.76
C GLU A 78 -12.50 -0.65 -9.60
N PRO A 79 -12.90 -1.93 -9.82
CA PRO A 79 -12.97 -2.89 -8.72
C PRO A 79 -11.60 -3.18 -8.11
N PHE A 80 -10.55 -3.17 -8.93
CA PHE A 80 -9.17 -3.38 -8.46
C PHE A 80 -8.71 -2.20 -7.59
N ILE A 81 -8.97 -0.97 -8.04
CA ILE A 81 -8.67 0.24 -7.27
C ILE A 81 -9.30 0.16 -5.88
N LYS A 82 -10.61 -0.14 -5.81
CA LYS A 82 -11.36 -0.25 -4.55
C LYS A 82 -10.72 -1.24 -3.58
N GLU A 83 -10.27 -2.38 -4.10
CA GLU A 83 -9.64 -3.41 -3.29
C GLU A 83 -8.23 -3.01 -2.80
N CYS A 84 -7.44 -2.31 -3.64
CA CYS A 84 -6.15 -1.75 -3.24
C CYS A 84 -6.28 -0.79 -2.06
N VAL A 85 -7.29 0.09 -2.06
CA VAL A 85 -7.57 1.00 -0.93
C VAL A 85 -7.91 0.22 0.32
N ARG A 86 -8.83 -0.74 0.18
CA ARG A 86 -9.36 -1.50 1.30
C ARG A 86 -8.25 -2.28 2.00
N ILE A 87 -7.41 -2.97 1.22
CA ILE A 87 -6.26 -3.71 1.76
C ILE A 87 -5.22 -2.75 2.34
N SER A 88 -4.93 -1.63 1.67
CA SER A 88 -3.99 -0.62 2.16
C SER A 88 -4.41 -0.04 3.51
N TRP A 89 -5.70 0.24 3.69
CA TRP A 89 -6.26 0.68 4.96
C TRP A 89 -6.03 -0.35 6.07
N LEU A 90 -6.37 -1.62 5.81
CA LEU A 90 -6.16 -2.71 6.76
C LEU A 90 -4.69 -2.92 7.14
N MET A 91 -3.76 -2.59 6.23
CA MET A 91 -2.33 -2.67 6.49
C MET A 91 -1.83 -1.56 7.44
N VAL A 92 -2.43 -0.37 7.39
CA VAL A 92 -1.94 0.81 8.13
C VAL A 92 -2.70 1.13 9.41
N ASP A 93 -3.89 0.56 9.60
CA ASP A 93 -4.78 0.77 10.76
C ASP A 93 -4.36 -0.05 12.00
N ARG A 94 -3.19 -0.71 11.96
CA ARG A 94 -2.68 -1.60 13.01
C ARG A 94 -1.64 -0.84 13.84
N ASP A 95 -1.51 -1.18 15.13
CA ASP A 95 -0.46 -0.65 16.02
C ASP A 95 0.96 -0.83 15.44
N HIS A 96 1.14 -1.87 14.61
CA HIS A 96 2.35 -2.11 13.82
C HIS A 96 1.99 -2.14 12.32
N PRO A 97 2.05 -0.99 11.62
CA PRO A 97 1.67 -0.90 10.21
C PRO A 97 2.54 -1.79 9.34
N ILE A 98 1.91 -2.65 8.52
CA ILE A 98 2.63 -3.44 7.52
C ILE A 98 3.31 -2.47 6.55
N TYR A 99 4.58 -2.71 6.28
CA TYR A 99 5.37 -1.89 5.38
C TYR A 99 5.46 -2.51 3.99
N ILE A 100 4.96 -1.78 2.99
CA ILE A 100 5.17 -2.12 1.59
C ILE A 100 6.49 -1.50 1.14
N LYS A 101 7.42 -2.31 0.63
CA LYS A 101 8.63 -1.80 0.00
C LYS A 101 8.28 -1.20 -1.37
N LEU A 102 8.15 0.12 -1.38
CA LEU A 102 7.86 0.92 -2.56
C LEU A 102 9.09 0.90 -3.49
N SER A 103 8.92 0.19 -4.60
CA SER A 103 9.80 0.01 -5.77
C SER A 103 11.32 -0.27 -5.61
N GLY A 104 11.82 -1.16 -6.47
CA GLY A 104 13.24 -1.47 -6.70
C GLY A 104 13.67 -0.97 -8.08
N LYS A 105 14.95 -0.60 -8.23
CA LYS A 105 15.46 0.01 -9.47
C LYS A 105 15.71 -1.06 -10.56
N ARG A 106 15.14 -0.85 -11.75
CA ARG A 106 15.46 -1.64 -12.95
C ARG A 106 16.99 -1.69 -13.15
N GLY A 107 17.51 -2.87 -13.47
CA GLY A 107 18.94 -3.12 -13.71
C GLY A 107 19.78 -3.39 -12.46
N CYS A 108 19.22 -3.32 -11.26
CA CYS A 108 19.91 -3.78 -10.04
C CYS A 108 20.03 -5.31 -10.02
N GLU A 109 20.90 -5.85 -9.17
CA GLU A 109 20.94 -7.30 -8.89
C GLU A 109 19.56 -7.77 -8.40
N PHE A 110 19.16 -8.95 -8.86
CA PHE A 110 17.91 -9.58 -8.46
C PHE A 110 18.09 -10.21 -7.08
N ASP A 111 17.42 -9.64 -6.09
CA ASP A 111 17.43 -10.11 -4.73
C ASP A 111 16.43 -11.26 -4.55
N VAL A 112 16.95 -12.49 -4.49
CA VAL A 112 16.14 -13.73 -4.35
C VAL A 112 15.56 -13.91 -2.93
N ASP A 113 16.12 -13.21 -1.95
CA ASP A 113 15.65 -13.22 -0.58
C ASP A 113 14.42 -12.30 -0.43
N LEU A 114 14.38 -11.22 -1.22
CA LEU A 114 13.24 -10.30 -1.26
C LEU A 114 12.17 -10.66 -2.28
N TYR A 115 12.54 -11.25 -3.42
CA TYR A 115 11.62 -11.47 -4.54
C TYR A 115 11.63 -12.89 -5.06
N ARG A 116 10.42 -13.38 -5.40
CA ARG A 116 10.23 -14.56 -6.23
C ARG A 116 10.20 -14.15 -7.70
N TYR A 117 10.67 -15.06 -8.55
CA TYR A 117 10.58 -14.89 -10.00
C TYR A 117 9.11 -14.91 -10.45
N TYR A 118 8.74 -14.00 -11.36
CA TYR A 118 7.43 -13.99 -11.99
C TYR A 118 7.32 -15.09 -13.07
N LEU A 119 7.86 -14.85 -14.28
CA LEU A 119 7.80 -15.82 -15.38
C LEU A 119 9.16 -16.41 -15.74
N ARG A 120 10.24 -15.62 -15.58
CA ARG A 120 11.59 -16.02 -16.02
C ARG A 120 12.60 -15.82 -14.91
N ARG A 121 13.73 -16.50 -15.03
CA ARG A 121 14.90 -16.30 -14.18
C ARG A 121 15.87 -15.33 -14.85
N GLY A 122 16.67 -14.66 -14.03
CA GLY A 122 17.70 -13.71 -14.46
C GLY A 122 18.40 -13.10 -13.26
N GLN A 123 19.53 -12.45 -13.51
CA GLN A 123 20.37 -11.83 -12.48
C GLN A 123 20.03 -10.36 -12.25
N LYS A 124 19.36 -9.70 -13.20
CA LYS A 124 19.02 -8.27 -13.11
C LYS A 124 17.52 -8.06 -13.03
N MET A 125 17.10 -7.15 -12.15
CA MET A 125 15.70 -6.73 -12.00
C MET A 125 15.20 -6.01 -13.25
N ASP A 126 14.03 -6.37 -13.77
CA ASP A 126 13.36 -5.64 -14.85
C ASP A 126 12.26 -4.75 -14.27
N TYR A 127 11.21 -5.38 -13.75
CA TYR A 127 10.08 -4.70 -13.11
C TYR A 127 9.51 -5.54 -11.96
N ILE A 128 8.90 -4.86 -11.00
CA ILE A 128 8.19 -5.50 -9.90
C ILE A 128 6.76 -5.79 -10.34
N VAL A 129 6.26 -6.96 -9.96
CA VAL A 129 4.87 -7.37 -10.17
C VAL A 129 4.06 -7.20 -8.91
N TRP A 130 4.63 -7.56 -7.77
CA TRP A 130 4.05 -7.41 -6.44
C TRP A 130 5.14 -7.01 -5.45
N PRO A 131 4.93 -6.00 -4.60
CA PRO A 131 5.96 -5.52 -3.70
C PRO A 131 6.27 -6.54 -2.60
N ALA A 132 7.48 -6.46 -2.04
CA ALA A 132 7.82 -7.17 -0.82
C ALA A 132 7.13 -6.50 0.37
N LEU A 133 6.58 -7.31 1.27
CA LEU A 133 5.86 -6.87 2.45
C LEU A 133 6.68 -7.17 3.70
N PHE A 134 6.75 -6.22 4.61
CA PHE A 134 7.45 -6.32 5.88
C PHE A 134 6.46 -6.15 7.02
N LEU A 135 6.72 -6.79 8.16
CA LEU A 135 5.86 -6.65 9.35
C LEU A 135 5.74 -5.18 9.80
N HIS A 136 6.79 -4.40 9.56
CA HIS A 136 6.85 -2.96 9.73
C HIS A 136 8.05 -2.39 8.98
N GLU A 137 8.16 -1.06 8.95
CA GLU A 137 9.30 -0.38 8.35
C GLU A 137 10.61 -0.80 9.05
N ASN A 138 11.59 -1.25 8.26
CA ASN A 138 12.85 -1.84 8.72
C ASN A 138 12.70 -3.14 9.56
N GLY A 139 11.53 -3.76 9.55
CA GLY A 139 11.24 -5.00 10.27
C GLY A 139 11.62 -6.27 9.50
N PRO A 140 11.26 -7.45 10.06
CA PRO A 140 11.38 -8.71 9.35
C PRO A 140 10.49 -8.77 8.11
N LEU A 141 10.95 -9.50 7.09
CA LEU A 141 10.18 -9.77 5.89
C LEU A 141 8.93 -10.60 6.24
N LEU A 142 7.75 -10.06 5.95
CA LEU A 142 6.47 -10.74 6.13
C LEU A 142 6.18 -11.63 4.93
N SER A 143 6.35 -11.10 3.72
CA SER A 143 6.18 -11.85 2.49
C SER A 143 7.12 -11.34 1.41
N ARG A 144 7.75 -12.28 0.70
CA ARG A 144 8.48 -11.98 -0.53
C ARG A 144 7.56 -11.34 -1.56
N GLY A 145 8.11 -10.38 -2.29
CA GLY A 145 7.46 -9.83 -3.48
C GLY A 145 7.56 -10.77 -4.66
N VAL A 146 6.97 -10.36 -5.78
CA VAL A 146 7.11 -11.03 -7.07
C VAL A 146 7.67 -10.03 -8.05
N ALA A 147 8.71 -10.41 -8.78
CA ALA A 147 9.33 -9.54 -9.76
C ALA A 147 9.83 -10.30 -10.97
N GLN A 148 9.86 -9.61 -12.11
CA GLN A 148 10.35 -10.14 -13.36
C GLN A 148 11.82 -9.71 -13.56
N PRO A 149 12.75 -10.65 -13.69
CA PRO A 149 14.10 -10.34 -14.14
C PRO A 149 14.16 -10.03 -15.63
N MET A 150 15.20 -9.32 -16.02
CA MET A 150 15.56 -9.09 -17.41
C MET A 150 15.85 -10.43 -18.09
N ALA A 151 15.47 -10.56 -19.36
CA ALA A 151 15.87 -11.70 -20.16
C ALA A 151 17.40 -11.81 -20.18
N GLY A 152 17.93 -13.01 -19.92
CA GLY A 152 19.35 -13.28 -20.10
C GLY A 152 19.74 -13.02 -21.55
N LYS A 153 20.82 -12.28 -21.77
CA LYS A 153 21.53 -12.28 -23.05
C LYS A 153 22.23 -13.61 -23.22
#